data_AF-A0A3Q1MR39-F1
#
_entry.id   AF-A0A3Q1MR39-F1
#
_cell.length_a   1.000
_cell.length_b   1.000
_cell.length_c   1.000
_cell.angle_alpha   90.00
_cell.angle_beta   90.00
_cell.angle_gamma   90.00
#
_symmetry.space_group_name_H-M   'P 1'
#
loop_
_entity.id
_entity.type
_entity.pdbx_description
1 polymer ?
#
loop_
_entity_poly.entity_id
_entity_poly.type
_entity_poly.pdbx_seq_one_letter_code
_entity_poly.pdbx_strand_id
1 'polypeptide(L)'
;MSRGEALAEPGAASESEISQYEFLVFSPCWRPQQTPPPPTTTPFPLRPPGPKKEGRGTNCHHPPGSGASVCLPPAWLRLLCDYRQVKIMTEKELLAVACEQFLGKSVQDIKNVVLQTLEGHLRSILGTLTVEQIYQDRDQFAKLVREVAAPDVGRMGIEILSFTIKDVYDKVDYLSSLGKTQTAVVQRDADIGVAEAERDAGIREAECKKEMLDVKFMADTKIADSKRAFELQKSAFSEEVNIKTAEAQLAYELQGAREQQKIRQEEIEIEVVQRKKQIAVEAQEILRTDKELIATVRCPAEAEAHRIQQIAEGEKVKQVLLAQAEAEKIRKIGEAEAAVIEARGKAEAERMKLKAEAYQKYGDAAKMALVLDALPRIAAKIAAPLTKVDEIVVLSGDNSKVTSEVNRLLAELPASVHALTGVDLSKIPLIKKATGAQV
;
A
#
# COMPACT_ATOMS: atom_id res chain seq x y z
N MET A 1 -29.14 -63.99 -15.95
CA MET A 1 -29.98 -64.68 -14.97
C MET A 1 -29.93 -63.85 -13.69
N SER A 2 -30.76 -62.79 -13.60
CA SER A 2 -32.00 -62.72 -12.80
C SER A 2 -31.68 -62.68 -11.30
N ARG A 3 -31.85 -61.53 -10.62
CA ARG A 3 -33.04 -61.15 -9.78
C ARG A 3 -33.33 -62.18 -8.68
N GLY A 4 -33.61 -61.85 -7.43
CA GLY A 4 -34.10 -60.61 -6.83
C GLY A 4 -34.57 -60.90 -5.40
N GLU A 5 -35.16 -59.87 -4.80
CA GLU A 5 -35.78 -59.77 -3.47
C GLU A 5 -36.77 -60.90 -3.08
N ALA A 6 -36.92 -61.13 -1.77
CA ALA A 6 -38.19 -61.23 -1.00
C ALA A 6 -37.88 -61.78 0.41
N LEU A 7 -38.05 -61.03 1.51
CA LEU A 7 -39.29 -60.83 2.28
C LEU A 7 -39.99 -62.13 2.72
N ALA A 8 -39.97 -62.43 4.03
CA ALA A 8 -41.11 -62.93 4.82
C ALA A 8 -40.75 -63.16 6.30
N GLU A 9 -41.27 -62.30 7.18
CA GLU A 9 -41.71 -62.68 8.53
C GLU A 9 -43.15 -63.24 8.47
N PRO A 10 -43.82 -63.61 9.58
CA PRO A 10 -43.47 -64.56 10.66
C PRO A 10 -44.61 -65.59 10.86
N GLY A 11 -44.41 -66.65 11.66
CA GLY A 11 -45.46 -67.65 11.92
C GLY A 11 -45.30 -68.36 13.25
N ALA A 12 -46.34 -68.28 14.07
CA ALA A 12 -46.38 -68.53 15.51
C ALA A 12 -46.58 -70.00 15.95
N ALA A 13 -46.42 -70.20 17.27
CA ALA A 13 -46.90 -71.29 18.13
C ALA A 13 -46.16 -72.64 17.98
N SER A 14 -45.87 -73.43 19.02
CA SER A 14 -46.36 -73.54 20.40
C SER A 14 -45.42 -74.43 21.23
N GLU A 15 -45.30 -74.09 22.52
CA GLU A 15 -45.14 -74.98 23.69
C GLU A 15 -44.17 -76.18 23.65
N SER A 16 -43.11 -76.11 24.46
CA SER A 16 -42.95 -77.05 25.58
C SER A 16 -41.82 -76.61 26.53
N GLU A 17 -42.20 -76.64 27.80
CA GLU A 17 -41.46 -76.58 29.06
C GLU A 17 -39.93 -76.76 29.00
N ILE A 18 -39.20 -75.97 29.79
CA ILE A 18 -38.26 -76.46 30.83
C ILE A 18 -37.78 -75.27 31.68
N SER A 19 -38.16 -75.34 32.97
CA SER A 19 -37.43 -74.98 34.18
C SER A 19 -36.79 -73.59 34.35
N GLN A 20 -37.33 -72.89 35.37
CA GLN A 20 -36.60 -72.23 36.46
C GLN A 20 -35.54 -71.17 36.10
N TYR A 21 -35.84 -69.90 36.38
CA TYR A 21 -35.29 -69.15 37.52
C TYR A 21 -35.94 -67.76 37.53
N GLU A 22 -36.48 -67.35 38.67
CA GLU A 22 -37.07 -66.02 38.88
C GLU A 22 -36.05 -64.92 38.59
N PHE A 23 -36.37 -64.08 37.60
CA PHE A 23 -35.79 -62.76 37.41
C PHE A 23 -36.98 -61.79 37.29
N LEU A 24 -37.22 -60.99 38.33
CA LEU A 24 -38.13 -59.84 38.22
C LEU A 24 -37.34 -58.59 37.82
N VAL A 25 -37.84 -58.04 36.72
CA VAL A 25 -37.43 -56.91 35.90
C VAL A 25 -37.94 -55.60 36.52
N PHE A 26 -37.09 -54.55 36.46
CA PHE A 26 -37.38 -53.10 36.32
C PHE A 26 -38.55 -52.49 37.13
N SER A 27 -38.41 -51.38 37.88
CA SER A 27 -38.02 -50.02 37.44
C SER A 27 -38.30 -49.02 38.62
N PRO A 28 -38.24 -47.69 38.50
CA PRO A 28 -37.09 -46.87 38.85
C PRO A 28 -37.36 -45.84 39.99
N CYS A 29 -36.25 -45.25 40.48
CA CYS A 29 -36.11 -43.91 41.06
C CYS A 29 -37.36 -43.22 41.63
N TRP A 30 -37.47 -43.13 42.96
CA TRP A 30 -37.96 -41.93 43.66
C TRP A 30 -37.73 -42.06 45.19
N ARG A 31 -36.68 -41.43 45.72
CA ARG A 31 -36.63 -40.78 47.05
C ARG A 31 -35.28 -40.08 47.28
N PRO A 32 -35.25 -39.01 48.09
CA PRO A 32 -34.25 -37.96 48.03
C PRO A 32 -33.00 -38.28 48.83
N GLN A 33 -31.85 -37.90 48.27
CA GLN A 33 -30.61 -37.70 49.00
C GLN A 33 -30.81 -36.61 50.07
N GLN A 34 -30.62 -36.97 51.33
CA GLN A 34 -30.25 -36.00 52.36
C GLN A 34 -28.75 -35.74 52.21
N THR A 35 -28.40 -34.58 51.67
CA THR A 35 -27.05 -34.01 51.77
C THR A 35 -26.83 -33.46 53.18
N PRO A 36 -25.66 -33.63 53.80
CA PRO A 36 -25.31 -32.86 54.99
C PRO A 36 -25.05 -31.39 54.61
N PRO A 37 -25.36 -30.42 55.48
CA PRO A 37 -25.21 -29.00 55.17
C PRO A 37 -23.73 -28.57 55.16
N PRO A 38 -23.37 -27.50 54.42
CA PRO A 38 -22.00 -26.98 54.38
C PRO A 38 -21.65 -26.22 55.68
N PRO A 39 -20.36 -26.15 56.07
CA PRO A 39 -19.93 -25.30 57.17
C PRO A 39 -20.01 -23.82 56.78
N THR A 40 -20.84 -23.06 57.48
CA THR A 40 -20.98 -21.61 57.35
C THR A 40 -19.76 -20.91 57.92
N THR A 41 -18.88 -20.42 57.05
CA THR A 41 -17.85 -19.43 57.39
C THR A 41 -18.53 -18.09 57.70
N THR A 42 -18.41 -17.61 58.94
CA THR A 42 -18.53 -16.17 59.25
C THR A 42 -17.33 -15.75 60.11
N PRO A 43 -16.81 -14.52 59.90
CA PRO A 43 -15.57 -14.07 60.52
C PRO A 43 -15.84 -13.46 61.91
N PHE A 44 -15.12 -13.92 62.93
CA PHE A 44 -15.09 -13.25 64.23
C PHE A 44 -13.98 -12.18 64.24
N PRO A 45 -14.24 -10.96 64.74
CA PRO A 45 -13.26 -9.89 64.75
C PRO A 45 -12.31 -10.03 65.95
N LEU A 46 -11.06 -9.68 65.68
CA LEU A 46 -9.98 -9.49 66.64
C LEU A 46 -10.37 -8.43 67.69
N ARG A 47 -10.18 -8.75 68.98
CA ARG A 47 -10.12 -7.75 70.08
C ARG A 47 -8.72 -7.81 70.73
N PRO A 48 -8.09 -6.66 71.03
CA PRO A 48 -6.68 -6.60 71.40
C PRO A 48 -6.45 -6.92 72.89
N PRO A 49 -5.21 -7.30 73.28
CA PRO A 49 -4.85 -7.46 74.68
C PRO A 49 -4.24 -6.17 75.25
N GLY A 50 -4.59 -5.85 76.50
CA GLY A 50 -3.79 -4.97 77.37
C GLY A 50 -4.50 -4.70 78.71
N PRO A 51 -3.79 -4.26 79.77
CA PRO A 51 -2.36 -4.34 80.06
C PRO A 51 -2.02 -5.04 81.41
N LYS A 52 -0.72 -5.29 81.60
CA LYS A 52 -0.03 -5.79 82.81
C LYS A 52 -0.31 -4.94 84.06
N LYS A 53 -0.26 -5.59 85.25
CA LYS A 53 0.53 -5.22 86.47
C LYS A 53 0.28 -6.24 87.59
N GLU A 54 1.29 -7.04 87.94
CA GLU A 54 2.22 -6.88 89.09
C GLU A 54 1.79 -7.74 90.28
N GLY A 55 2.66 -8.66 90.72
CA GLY A 55 2.37 -9.44 91.92
C GLY A 55 3.30 -10.61 92.22
N ARG A 56 4.61 -10.34 92.38
CA ARG A 56 5.60 -11.10 93.16
C ARG A 56 5.86 -12.57 92.80
N GLY A 57 7.03 -12.78 92.19
CA GLY A 57 7.69 -14.06 92.20
C GLY A 57 8.14 -14.46 93.61
N THR A 58 8.04 -15.77 93.87
CA THR A 58 9.00 -16.49 94.69
C THR A 58 9.45 -17.70 93.88
N ASN A 59 10.76 -17.73 93.63
CA ASN A 59 11.48 -18.86 93.04
C ASN A 59 11.43 -20.05 94.00
N CYS A 60 11.02 -21.21 93.49
CA CYS A 60 11.46 -22.50 94.03
C CYS A 60 11.74 -23.43 92.83
N HIS A 61 13.02 -23.52 92.45
CA HIS A 61 13.56 -24.71 91.77
C HIS A 61 13.40 -25.91 92.70
N HIS A 62 12.77 -27.00 92.24
CA HIS A 62 12.92 -28.34 92.78
C HIS A 62 13.04 -29.36 91.62
N PRO A 63 13.85 -30.42 91.78
CA PRO A 63 14.22 -31.37 90.73
C PRO A 63 13.12 -32.41 90.44
N PRO A 64 13.16 -33.14 89.31
CA PRO A 64 12.22 -34.20 89.02
C PRO A 64 12.63 -35.45 89.82
N GLY A 65 11.87 -35.77 90.86
CA GLY A 65 12.18 -36.90 91.71
C GLY A 65 11.06 -37.20 92.69
N SER A 66 10.08 -38.00 92.25
CA SER A 66 9.43 -39.06 93.01
C SER A 66 8.18 -39.48 92.24
N GLY A 67 8.28 -40.58 91.50
CA GLY A 67 7.09 -41.32 91.10
C GLY A 67 6.37 -41.73 92.39
N ALA A 68 5.20 -41.14 92.63
CA ALA A 68 4.34 -41.56 93.71
C ALA A 68 3.90 -42.99 93.41
N SER A 69 4.59 -43.96 94.02
CA SER A 69 4.10 -45.32 94.12
C SER A 69 2.84 -45.28 94.98
N VAL A 70 1.69 -45.18 94.30
CA VAL A 70 0.39 -45.36 94.92
C VAL A 70 0.30 -46.85 95.28
N CYS A 71 0.74 -47.20 96.49
CA CYS A 71 0.45 -48.49 97.10
C CYS A 71 -1.05 -48.55 97.42
N LEU A 72 -1.87 -48.89 96.44
CA LEU A 72 -3.24 -49.33 96.66
C LEU A 72 -3.20 -50.72 97.32
N PRO A 73 -4.03 -50.98 98.35
CA PRO A 73 -4.06 -52.27 99.03
C PRO A 73 -4.42 -53.40 98.04
N PRO A 74 -3.82 -54.60 98.12
CA PRO A 74 -3.90 -55.65 97.09
C PRO A 74 -5.23 -56.43 97.10
N ALA A 75 -6.38 -55.75 97.18
CA ALA A 75 -7.71 -56.35 97.32
C ALA A 75 -8.53 -56.41 96.01
N TRP A 76 -8.00 -55.94 94.88
CA TRP A 76 -8.84 -55.53 93.74
C TRP A 76 -8.77 -56.45 92.51
N LEU A 77 -7.68 -57.20 92.33
CA LEU A 77 -7.51 -58.09 91.18
C LEU A 77 -7.97 -59.50 91.52
N ARG A 78 -9.04 -59.99 90.87
CA ARG A 78 -9.51 -61.36 91.03
C ARG A 78 -8.90 -62.20 89.90
N LEU A 79 -7.77 -62.82 90.18
CA LEU A 79 -7.19 -63.84 89.29
C LEU A 79 -8.03 -65.12 89.40
N LEU A 80 -8.67 -65.52 88.30
CA LEU A 80 -9.27 -66.83 88.18
C LEU A 80 -8.17 -67.84 87.81
N CYS A 81 -7.45 -68.30 88.83
CA CYS A 81 -6.56 -69.45 88.69
C CYS A 81 -7.39 -70.73 88.73
N ASP A 82 -7.81 -71.19 87.57
CA ASP A 82 -8.68 -72.36 87.51
C ASP A 82 -8.13 -73.48 86.61
N TYR A 83 -6.81 -73.63 86.51
CA TYR A 83 -6.22 -74.96 86.30
C TYR A 83 -4.88 -75.06 87.05
N ARG A 84 -4.83 -75.93 88.05
CA ARG A 84 -3.57 -76.42 88.58
C ARG A 84 -3.64 -77.93 88.59
N GLN A 85 -2.90 -78.57 87.70
CA GLN A 85 -2.74 -80.01 87.78
C GLN A 85 -1.75 -80.30 88.89
N VAL A 86 -2.23 -81.01 89.89
CA VAL A 86 -1.50 -81.31 91.11
C VAL A 86 -1.57 -82.82 91.31
N LYS A 87 -0.43 -83.43 91.65
CA LYS A 87 -0.30 -84.86 91.86
C LYS A 87 0.23 -85.12 93.27
N ILE A 88 -0.26 -86.18 93.92
CA ILE A 88 0.32 -86.67 95.18
C ILE A 88 1.63 -87.40 94.86
N MET A 89 2.68 -87.08 95.59
CA MET A 89 4.00 -87.69 95.41
C MET A 89 3.97 -89.16 95.82
N THR A 90 4.66 -90.01 95.06
CA THR A 90 4.66 -91.48 95.27
C THR A 90 5.89 -91.97 96.05
N GLU A 91 6.79 -91.06 96.42
CA GLU A 91 7.98 -91.38 97.21
C GLU A 91 7.61 -91.77 98.64
N LYS A 92 8.21 -92.85 99.17
CA LYS A 92 7.77 -93.49 100.42
C LYS A 92 7.77 -92.55 101.64
N GLU A 93 8.72 -91.62 101.70
CA GLU A 93 8.84 -90.66 102.80
C GLU A 93 7.77 -89.56 102.71
N LEU A 94 7.62 -88.92 101.55
CA LEU A 94 6.64 -87.85 101.33
C LEU A 94 5.20 -88.34 101.24
N LEU A 95 5.00 -89.59 100.78
CA LEU A 95 3.69 -90.24 100.73
C LEU A 95 3.15 -90.50 102.14
N ALA A 96 4.00 -90.88 103.10
CA ALA A 96 3.58 -91.05 104.48
C ALA A 96 3.06 -89.74 105.09
N VAL A 97 3.74 -88.62 104.82
CA VAL A 97 3.33 -87.27 105.26
C VAL A 97 2.02 -86.85 104.58
N ALA A 98 1.86 -87.10 103.28
CA ALA A 98 0.60 -86.83 102.58
C ALA A 98 -0.56 -87.68 103.14
N CYS A 99 -0.32 -88.96 103.42
CA CYS A 99 -1.32 -89.84 104.03
C CYS A 99 -1.68 -89.36 105.44
N GLU A 100 -0.71 -89.01 106.29
CA GLU A 100 -1.00 -88.46 107.63
C GLU A 100 -1.86 -87.19 107.54
N GLN A 101 -1.55 -86.30 106.59
CA GLN A 101 -2.23 -85.02 106.46
C GLN A 101 -3.64 -85.12 105.83
N PHE A 102 -3.89 -86.10 104.96
CA PHE A 102 -5.11 -86.18 104.16
C PHE A 102 -5.99 -87.42 104.40
N LEU A 103 -5.50 -88.44 105.10
CA LEU A 103 -6.28 -89.64 105.41
C LEU A 103 -7.49 -89.27 106.30
N GLY A 104 -8.69 -89.64 105.87
CA GLY A 104 -9.94 -89.32 106.56
C GLY A 104 -10.56 -87.96 106.22
N LYS A 105 -9.90 -87.13 105.39
CA LYS A 105 -10.48 -85.87 104.88
C LYS A 105 -11.28 -86.10 103.59
N SER A 106 -12.26 -85.23 103.32
CA SER A 106 -12.98 -85.29 102.05
C SER A 106 -12.09 -84.77 100.91
N VAL A 107 -12.39 -85.21 99.67
CA VAL A 107 -11.69 -84.73 98.47
C VAL A 107 -11.83 -83.22 98.30
N GLN A 108 -12.94 -82.62 98.75
CA GLN A 108 -13.15 -81.17 98.73
C GLN A 108 -12.21 -80.47 99.71
N ASP A 109 -12.02 -81.02 100.91
CA ASP A 109 -11.11 -80.44 101.90
C ASP A 109 -9.66 -80.51 101.45
N ILE A 110 -9.24 -81.61 100.82
CA ILE A 110 -7.90 -81.76 100.24
C ILE A 110 -7.68 -80.68 99.17
N LYS A 111 -8.65 -80.48 98.27
CA LYS A 111 -8.59 -79.44 97.23
C LYS A 111 -8.53 -78.04 97.84
N ASN A 112 -9.32 -77.77 98.88
CA ASN A 112 -9.39 -76.46 99.53
C ASN A 112 -8.06 -76.10 100.22
N VAL A 113 -7.44 -77.04 100.95
CA VAL A 113 -6.15 -76.79 101.61
C VAL A 113 -5.05 -76.47 100.60
N VAL A 114 -5.02 -77.22 99.49
CA VAL A 114 -4.05 -77.00 98.40
C VAL A 114 -4.30 -75.66 97.73
N LEU A 115 -5.55 -75.35 97.39
CA LEU A 115 -5.95 -74.10 96.76
C LEU A 115 -5.62 -72.89 97.64
N GLN A 116 -5.89 -72.95 98.95
CA GLN A 116 -5.58 -71.87 99.90
C GLN A 116 -4.08 -71.57 99.99
N THR A 117 -3.23 -72.61 100.05
CA THR A 117 -1.76 -72.44 100.10
C THR A 117 -1.26 -71.72 98.85
N LEU A 118 -1.78 -72.12 97.70
CA LEU A 118 -1.40 -71.60 96.40
C LEU A 118 -1.94 -70.19 96.14
N GLU A 119 -3.15 -69.89 96.59
CA GLU A 119 -3.71 -68.54 96.60
C GLU A 119 -2.90 -67.60 97.51
N GLY A 120 -2.43 -68.10 98.66
CA GLY A 120 -1.56 -67.36 99.57
C GLY A 120 -0.27 -66.89 98.88
N HIS A 121 0.45 -67.82 98.22
CA HIS A 121 1.65 -67.47 97.45
C HIS A 121 1.33 -66.56 96.26
N LEU A 122 0.26 -66.85 95.50
CA LEU A 122 -0.15 -66.01 94.38
C LEU A 122 -0.41 -64.56 94.82
N ARG A 123 -1.13 -64.38 95.93
CA ARG A 123 -1.42 -63.07 96.53
C ARG A 123 -0.14 -62.39 97.02
N SER A 124 0.80 -63.13 97.59
CA SER A 124 2.07 -62.59 98.05
C SER A 124 2.91 -62.04 96.88
N ILE A 125 3.05 -62.81 95.80
CA ILE A 125 3.82 -62.38 94.62
C ILE A 125 3.11 -61.23 93.89
N LEU A 126 1.77 -61.25 93.81
CA LEU A 126 1.00 -60.15 93.23
C LEU A 126 1.19 -58.83 93.98
N GLY A 127 1.50 -58.86 95.27
CA GLY A 127 1.85 -57.66 96.05
C GLY A 127 3.22 -57.07 95.72
N THR A 128 4.09 -57.80 95.03
CA THR A 128 5.47 -57.37 94.71
C THR A 128 5.65 -56.86 93.28
N LEU A 129 4.78 -57.26 92.36
CA LEU A 129 4.84 -56.91 90.94
C LEU A 129 3.82 -55.82 90.58
N THR A 130 4.13 -55.00 89.58
CA THR A 130 3.16 -54.02 89.06
C THR A 130 2.16 -54.67 88.09
N VAL A 131 1.02 -54.01 87.88
CA VAL A 131 -0.04 -54.50 87.00
C VAL A 131 0.44 -54.64 85.54
N GLU A 132 1.31 -53.75 85.10
CA GLU A 132 1.90 -53.74 83.75
C GLU A 132 2.80 -54.95 83.53
N GLN A 133 3.65 -55.28 84.50
CA GLN A 133 4.57 -56.42 84.42
C GLN A 133 3.81 -57.76 84.38
N ILE A 134 2.73 -57.88 85.15
CA ILE A 134 1.86 -59.06 85.15
C ILE A 134 1.19 -59.24 83.78
N TYR A 135 0.84 -58.14 83.11
CA TYR A 135 0.19 -58.19 81.80
C TYR A 135 1.17 -58.46 80.67
N GLN A 136 2.36 -57.87 80.72
CA GLN A 136 3.42 -58.05 79.70
C GLN A 136 3.97 -59.48 79.72
N ASP A 137 4.34 -60.01 80.89
CA ASP A 137 5.07 -61.27 81.01
C ASP A 137 4.38 -62.28 81.94
N ARG A 138 3.23 -62.80 81.47
CA ARG A 138 2.41 -63.78 82.23
C ARG A 138 3.16 -65.06 82.57
N ASP A 139 4.02 -65.54 81.66
CA ASP A 139 4.76 -66.78 81.83
C ASP A 139 5.85 -66.67 82.90
N GLN A 140 6.52 -65.51 82.99
CA GLN A 140 7.51 -65.26 84.02
C GLN A 140 6.86 -65.21 85.40
N PHE A 141 5.72 -64.52 85.51
CA PHE A 141 4.94 -64.50 86.74
C PHE A 141 4.49 -65.91 87.16
N ALA A 142 4.01 -66.75 86.22
CA ALA A 142 3.63 -68.13 86.50
C ALA A 142 4.81 -69.00 87.00
N LYS A 143 6.01 -68.81 86.43
CA LYS A 143 7.24 -69.48 86.90
C LYS A 143 7.60 -69.09 88.33
N LEU A 144 7.59 -67.80 88.65
CA LEU A 144 7.87 -67.29 90.00
C LEU A 144 6.92 -67.89 91.05
N VAL A 145 5.62 -67.90 90.76
CA VAL A 145 4.61 -68.47 91.68
C VAL A 145 4.84 -69.97 91.89
N ARG A 146 5.27 -70.70 90.86
CA ARG A 146 5.61 -72.12 90.99
C ARG A 146 6.86 -72.32 91.86
N GLU A 147 7.92 -71.56 91.64
CA GLU A 147 9.18 -71.68 92.39
C GLU A 147 8.99 -71.43 93.88
N VAL A 148 8.21 -70.41 94.22
CA VAL A 148 7.92 -70.05 95.62
C VAL A 148 6.96 -71.04 96.28
N ALA A 149 5.97 -71.56 95.55
CA ALA A 149 4.98 -72.47 96.12
C ALA A 149 5.41 -73.94 96.16
N ALA A 150 6.34 -74.37 95.29
CA ALA A 150 6.82 -75.76 95.21
C ALA A 150 7.32 -76.33 96.55
N PRO A 151 8.16 -75.64 97.36
CA PRO A 151 8.64 -76.18 98.63
C PRO A 151 7.56 -76.28 99.72
N ASP A 152 6.54 -75.41 99.69
CA ASP A 152 5.44 -75.42 100.66
C ASP A 152 4.46 -76.57 100.39
N VAL A 153 4.05 -76.76 99.14
CA VAL A 153 3.19 -77.91 98.77
C VAL A 153 3.96 -79.25 98.79
N GLY A 154 5.27 -79.23 98.51
CA GLY A 154 6.13 -80.40 98.62
C GLY A 154 6.19 -80.96 100.04
N ARG A 155 6.20 -80.10 101.06
CA ARG A 155 6.12 -80.51 102.48
C ARG A 155 4.81 -81.22 102.84
N MET A 156 3.76 -81.05 102.04
CA MET A 156 2.49 -81.76 102.17
C MET A 156 2.44 -83.06 101.34
N GLY A 157 3.55 -83.43 100.68
CA GLY A 157 3.66 -84.57 99.77
C GLY A 157 2.91 -84.37 98.45
N ILE A 158 2.87 -83.13 97.96
CA ILE A 158 2.16 -82.74 96.75
C ILE A 158 3.11 -82.08 95.75
N GLU A 159 2.99 -82.44 94.47
CA GLU A 159 3.76 -81.91 93.34
C GLU A 159 2.87 -81.10 92.37
N ILE A 160 3.37 -79.93 91.94
CA ILE A 160 2.71 -79.07 90.94
C ILE A 160 3.16 -79.46 89.53
N LEU A 161 2.29 -80.14 88.78
CA LEU A 161 2.57 -80.56 87.39
C LEU A 161 2.52 -79.40 86.39
N SER A 162 1.55 -78.51 86.55
CA SER A 162 1.43 -77.32 85.70
C SER A 162 0.73 -76.19 86.43
N PHE A 163 1.21 -74.97 86.17
CA PHE A 163 0.59 -73.74 86.62
C PHE A 163 0.56 -72.75 85.46
N THR A 164 -0.63 -72.39 85.02
CA THR A 164 -0.86 -71.39 83.98
C THR A 164 -1.94 -70.43 84.45
N ILE A 165 -1.85 -69.19 84.00
CA ILE A 165 -2.80 -68.13 84.32
C ILE A 165 -3.77 -68.02 83.16
N LYS A 166 -5.07 -68.02 83.45
CA LYS A 166 -6.12 -67.91 82.42
C LYS A 166 -6.28 -66.45 82.02
N ASP A 167 -6.90 -65.70 82.92
CA ASP A 167 -7.25 -64.32 82.69
C ASP A 167 -7.05 -63.47 83.94
N VAL A 168 -6.70 -62.21 83.67
CA VAL A 168 -6.48 -61.18 84.67
C VAL A 168 -7.57 -60.13 84.48
N TYR A 169 -8.50 -60.05 85.43
CA TYR A 169 -9.59 -59.08 85.39
C TYR A 169 -9.39 -58.00 86.44
N ASP A 170 -9.58 -56.76 86.01
CA ASP A 170 -9.69 -55.60 86.88
C ASP A 170 -11.16 -55.20 87.05
N LYS A 171 -11.50 -54.67 88.23
CA LYS A 171 -12.83 -54.13 88.54
C LYS A 171 -12.99 -52.68 88.09
N VAL A 172 -11.90 -51.94 87.91
CA VAL A 172 -11.90 -50.48 87.67
C VAL A 172 -11.55 -50.12 86.21
N ASP A 173 -11.52 -51.11 85.32
CA ASP A 173 -11.31 -50.94 83.87
C ASP A 173 -9.99 -50.19 83.50
N TYR A 174 -8.99 -50.25 84.38
CA TYR A 174 -7.68 -49.61 84.16
C TYR A 174 -6.96 -50.19 82.94
N LEU A 175 -7.03 -51.52 82.79
CA LEU A 175 -6.39 -52.24 81.69
C LEU A 175 -6.96 -51.86 80.31
N SER A 176 -8.27 -51.63 80.20
CA SER A 176 -8.86 -51.21 78.92
C SER A 176 -8.44 -49.79 78.56
N SER A 177 -8.29 -48.92 79.57
CA SER A 177 -7.86 -47.54 79.39
C SER A 177 -6.41 -47.45 78.89
N LEU A 178 -5.52 -48.28 79.45
CA LEU A 178 -4.13 -48.41 78.98
C LEU A 178 -4.08 -48.87 77.51
N GLY A 179 -4.90 -49.85 77.13
CA GLY A 179 -5.01 -50.33 75.75
C GLY A 179 -5.46 -49.24 74.78
N LYS A 180 -6.47 -48.43 75.15
CA LYS A 180 -6.96 -47.32 74.33
C LYS A 180 -5.87 -46.29 74.03
N THR A 181 -5.04 -45.95 75.01
CA THR A 181 -3.93 -45.01 74.81
C THR A 181 -2.89 -45.57 73.83
N GLN A 182 -2.52 -46.84 73.97
CA GLN A 182 -1.55 -47.46 73.06
C GLN A 182 -2.09 -47.56 71.63
N THR A 183 -3.35 -47.95 71.46
CA THR A 183 -4.00 -47.97 70.13
C THR A 183 -4.02 -46.58 69.50
N ALA A 184 -4.32 -45.54 70.28
CA ALA A 184 -4.32 -44.16 69.78
C ALA A 184 -2.93 -43.67 69.37
N VAL A 185 -1.87 -44.11 70.05
CA VAL A 185 -0.47 -43.79 69.66
C VAL A 185 -0.12 -44.48 68.35
N VAL A 186 -0.38 -45.79 68.23
CA VAL A 186 -0.10 -46.55 67.00
C VAL A 186 -0.88 -45.98 65.81
N GLN A 187 -2.16 -45.63 66.01
CA GLN A 187 -2.96 -45.01 64.95
C GLN A 187 -2.38 -43.67 64.52
N ARG A 188 -2.00 -42.80 65.47
CA ARG A 188 -1.38 -41.51 65.17
C ARG A 188 -0.09 -41.69 64.37
N ASP A 189 0.77 -42.61 64.78
CA ASP A 189 2.06 -42.84 64.11
C ASP A 189 1.84 -43.41 62.69
N ALA A 190 0.83 -44.28 62.52
CA ALA A 190 0.41 -44.74 61.20
C ALA A 190 -0.09 -43.59 60.32
N ASP A 191 -0.94 -42.70 60.86
CA ASP A 191 -1.47 -41.55 60.14
C ASP A 191 -0.36 -40.57 59.73
N ILE A 192 0.63 -40.34 60.60
CA ILE A 192 1.82 -39.54 60.29
C ILE A 192 2.61 -40.19 59.14
N GLY A 193 2.83 -41.50 59.20
CA GLY A 193 3.53 -42.23 58.14
C GLY A 193 2.81 -42.15 56.78
N VAL A 194 1.48 -42.24 56.76
CA VAL A 194 0.68 -42.06 55.54
C VAL A 194 0.81 -40.64 55.01
N ALA A 195 0.68 -39.63 55.87
CA ALA A 195 0.77 -38.22 55.46
C ALA A 195 2.15 -37.83 54.92
N GLU A 196 3.23 -38.40 55.48
CA GLU A 196 4.59 -38.22 54.97
C GLU A 196 4.77 -38.90 53.60
N ALA A 197 4.29 -40.13 53.45
CA ALA A 197 4.34 -40.85 52.18
C ALA A 197 3.56 -40.13 51.06
N GLU A 198 2.36 -39.61 51.35
CA GLU A 198 1.55 -38.83 50.40
C GLU A 198 2.24 -37.52 50.02
N ARG A 199 2.85 -36.83 51.00
CA ARG A 199 3.61 -35.60 50.73
C ARG A 199 4.78 -35.86 49.79
N ASP A 200 5.58 -36.89 50.07
CA ASP A 200 6.73 -37.25 49.26
C ASP A 200 6.33 -37.71 47.86
N ALA A 201 5.24 -38.49 47.75
CA ALA A 201 4.66 -38.86 46.46
C ALA A 201 4.20 -37.62 45.67
N GLY A 202 3.52 -36.68 46.33
CA GLY A 202 3.07 -35.43 45.71
C GLY A 202 4.22 -34.53 45.23
N ILE A 203 5.32 -34.43 45.99
CA ILE A 203 6.52 -33.68 45.60
C ILE A 203 7.13 -34.31 44.34
N ARG A 204 7.38 -35.63 44.35
CA ARG A 204 7.93 -36.33 43.18
C ARG A 204 7.01 -36.22 41.96
N GLU A 205 5.70 -36.32 42.16
CA GLU A 205 4.75 -36.18 41.06
C GLU A 205 4.78 -34.76 40.48
N ALA A 206 4.86 -33.73 41.33
CA ALA A 206 4.96 -32.35 40.88
C ALA A 206 6.27 -32.08 40.13
N GLU A 207 7.40 -32.61 40.60
CA GLU A 207 8.70 -32.53 39.93
C GLU A 207 8.68 -33.22 38.57
N CYS A 208 8.22 -34.48 38.52
CA CYS A 208 8.06 -35.22 37.27
C CYS A 208 7.13 -34.49 36.28
N LYS A 209 6.03 -33.88 36.76
CA LYS A 209 5.13 -33.08 35.92
C LYS A 209 5.83 -31.84 35.39
N LYS A 210 6.59 -31.13 36.21
CA LYS A 210 7.35 -29.94 35.79
C LYS A 210 8.35 -30.31 34.70
N GLU A 211 9.15 -31.35 34.92
CA GLU A 211 10.13 -31.83 33.92
C GLU A 211 9.45 -32.28 32.63
N MET A 212 8.33 -33.02 32.73
CA MET A 212 7.54 -33.43 31.57
C MET A 212 7.05 -32.22 30.76
N LEU A 213 6.52 -31.20 31.44
CA LEU A 213 6.03 -29.99 30.79
C LEU A 213 7.17 -29.18 30.17
N ASP A 214 8.32 -29.06 30.83
CA ASP A 214 9.49 -28.38 30.28
C ASP A 214 9.97 -29.07 28.99
N VAL A 215 10.10 -30.41 29.00
CA VAL A 215 10.45 -31.18 27.79
C VAL A 215 9.40 -31.01 26.71
N LYS A 216 8.11 -31.01 27.06
CA LYS A 216 7.01 -30.78 26.12
C LYS A 216 7.07 -29.39 25.49
N PHE A 217 7.24 -28.34 26.28
CA PHE A 217 7.35 -26.97 25.76
C PHE A 217 8.60 -26.78 24.91
N MET A 218 9.73 -27.41 25.27
CA MET A 218 10.92 -27.42 24.43
C MET A 218 10.67 -28.12 23.09
N ALA A 219 9.97 -29.25 23.09
CA ALA A 219 9.58 -29.95 21.87
C ALA A 219 8.63 -29.11 21.01
N ASP A 220 7.60 -28.53 21.62
CA ASP A 220 6.61 -27.67 20.95
C ASP A 220 7.27 -26.42 20.34
N THR A 221 8.22 -25.80 21.05
CA THR A 221 9.01 -24.67 20.55
C THR A 221 9.81 -25.08 19.32
N LYS A 222 10.50 -26.23 19.36
CA LYS A 222 11.26 -26.75 18.21
C LYS A 222 10.36 -27.06 17.01
N ILE A 223 9.17 -27.60 17.25
CA ILE A 223 8.18 -27.86 16.20
C ILE A 223 7.71 -26.55 15.58
N ALA A 224 7.38 -25.55 16.40
CA ALA A 224 6.94 -24.24 15.95
C ALA A 224 8.04 -23.53 15.15
N ASP A 225 9.28 -23.57 15.61
CA ASP A 225 10.43 -23.00 14.91
C ASP A 225 10.68 -23.69 13.57
N SER A 226 10.63 -25.03 13.54
CA SER A 226 10.78 -25.81 12.31
C SER A 226 9.65 -25.51 11.32
N LYS A 227 8.41 -25.37 11.80
CA LYS A 227 7.25 -25.02 10.98
C LYS A 227 7.38 -23.60 10.43
N ARG A 228 7.78 -22.63 11.25
CA ARG A 228 8.05 -21.26 10.82
C ARG A 228 9.14 -21.20 9.76
N ALA A 229 10.25 -21.93 9.95
CA ALA A 229 11.33 -22.00 8.99
C ALA A 229 10.87 -22.60 7.66
N PHE A 230 10.08 -23.68 7.70
CA PHE A 230 9.47 -24.29 6.53
C PHE A 230 8.52 -23.33 5.80
N GLU A 231 7.65 -22.62 6.52
CA GLU A 231 6.73 -21.64 5.94
C GLU A 231 7.48 -20.47 5.30
N LEU A 232 8.53 -19.94 5.95
CA LEU A 232 9.40 -18.91 5.37
C LEU A 232 10.07 -19.38 4.07
N GLN A 233 10.63 -20.60 4.06
CA GLN A 233 11.22 -21.16 2.84
C GLN A 233 10.17 -21.35 1.74
N LYS A 234 8.98 -21.85 2.08
CA LYS A 234 7.87 -21.99 1.13
C LYS A 234 7.46 -20.63 0.54
N SER A 235 7.35 -19.60 1.37
CA SER A 235 7.06 -18.25 0.93
C SER A 235 8.16 -17.71 0.02
N ALA A 236 9.44 -17.88 0.37
CA ALA A 236 10.56 -17.47 -0.45
C ALA A 236 10.56 -18.16 -1.83
N PHE A 237 10.35 -19.48 -1.88
CA PHE A 237 10.23 -20.20 -3.15
C PHE A 237 9.01 -19.74 -3.96
N SER A 238 7.87 -19.48 -3.31
CA SER A 238 6.69 -18.97 -4.01
C SER A 238 6.92 -17.57 -4.58
N GLU A 239 7.63 -16.71 -3.86
CA GLU A 239 8.04 -15.39 -4.34
C GLU A 239 8.97 -15.52 -5.55
N GLU A 240 9.97 -16.38 -5.48
CA GLU A 240 10.89 -16.63 -6.59
C GLU A 240 10.16 -17.18 -7.82
N VAL A 241 9.27 -18.16 -7.63
CA VAL A 241 8.41 -18.69 -8.71
C VAL A 241 7.54 -17.57 -9.29
N ASN A 242 6.94 -16.72 -8.46
CA ASN A 242 6.10 -15.60 -8.92
C ASN A 242 6.89 -14.54 -9.69
N ILE A 243 8.12 -14.23 -9.26
CA ILE A 243 9.01 -13.33 -10.00
C ILE A 243 9.33 -13.95 -11.37
N LYS A 244 9.68 -15.24 -11.41
CA LYS A 244 10.00 -15.93 -12.67
C LYS A 244 8.80 -16.08 -13.59
N THR A 245 7.60 -16.31 -13.08
CA THR A 245 6.38 -16.35 -13.90
C THR A 245 6.02 -14.97 -14.43
N ALA A 246 6.14 -13.91 -13.62
CA ALA A 246 5.93 -12.52 -14.06
C ALA A 246 6.96 -12.10 -15.12
N GLU A 247 8.24 -12.44 -14.93
CA GLU A 247 9.30 -12.24 -15.94
C GLU A 247 8.98 -12.96 -17.25
N ALA A 248 8.53 -14.22 -17.17
CA ALA A 248 8.15 -15.00 -18.34
C ALA A 248 6.93 -14.40 -19.07
N GLN A 249 5.92 -13.93 -18.34
CA GLN A 249 4.76 -13.26 -18.92
C GLN A 249 5.14 -11.94 -19.60
N LEU A 250 5.92 -11.09 -18.92
CA LEU A 250 6.44 -9.85 -19.50
C LEU A 250 7.30 -10.10 -20.74
N ALA A 251 8.14 -11.14 -20.72
CA ALA A 251 8.92 -11.54 -21.87
C ALA A 251 8.03 -11.98 -23.04
N TYR A 252 6.96 -12.74 -22.77
CA TYR A 252 5.99 -13.17 -23.77
C TYR A 252 5.24 -11.97 -24.38
N GLU A 253 4.74 -11.06 -23.55
CA GLU A 253 4.07 -9.83 -24.00
C GLU A 253 4.99 -8.93 -24.81
N LEU A 254 6.23 -8.74 -24.35
CA LEU A 254 7.24 -7.96 -25.06
C LEU A 254 7.57 -8.56 -26.43
N GLN A 255 7.67 -9.89 -26.53
CA GLN A 255 7.87 -10.56 -27.81
C GLN A 255 6.65 -10.38 -28.73
N GLY A 256 5.43 -10.52 -28.20
CA GLY A 256 4.20 -10.23 -28.95
C GLY A 256 4.17 -8.80 -29.50
N ALA A 257 4.51 -7.81 -28.67
CA ALA A 257 4.57 -6.40 -29.08
C ALA A 257 5.66 -6.14 -30.13
N ARG A 258 6.84 -6.76 -30.00
CA ARG A 258 7.91 -6.68 -31.02
C ARG A 258 7.46 -7.26 -32.35
N GLU A 259 6.78 -8.39 -32.33
CA GLU A 259 6.30 -9.02 -33.55
C GLU A 259 5.19 -8.18 -34.21
N GLN A 260 4.26 -7.62 -33.42
CA GLN A 260 3.29 -6.65 -33.92
C GLN A 260 3.94 -5.41 -34.52
N GLN A 261 5.04 -4.92 -33.94
CA GLN A 261 5.78 -3.78 -34.49
C GLN A 261 6.41 -4.13 -35.84
N LYS A 262 6.96 -5.34 -36.00
CA LYS A 262 7.47 -5.82 -37.30
C LYS A 262 6.37 -5.96 -38.33
N ILE A 263 5.24 -6.59 -37.97
CA ILE A 263 4.08 -6.72 -38.86
C ILE A 263 3.63 -5.33 -39.33
N ARG A 264 3.52 -4.36 -38.42
CA ARG A 264 3.16 -2.98 -38.78
C ARG A 264 4.20 -2.32 -39.69
N GLN A 265 5.50 -2.56 -39.48
CA GLN A 265 6.54 -2.06 -40.36
C GLN A 265 6.39 -2.63 -41.78
N GLU A 266 6.16 -3.94 -41.89
CA GLU A 266 5.91 -4.60 -43.18
C GLU A 266 4.62 -4.08 -43.85
N GLU A 267 3.54 -3.88 -43.07
CA GLU A 267 2.28 -3.30 -43.57
C GLU A 267 2.50 -1.89 -44.14
N ILE A 268 3.23 -1.02 -43.43
CA ILE A 268 3.56 0.33 -43.91
C ILE A 268 4.41 0.25 -45.17
N GLU A 269 5.36 -0.69 -45.26
CA GLU A 269 6.16 -0.86 -46.47
C GLU A 269 5.30 -1.27 -47.67
N ILE A 270 4.37 -2.22 -47.47
CA ILE A 270 3.38 -2.60 -48.49
C ILE A 270 2.56 -1.37 -48.91
N GLU A 271 2.07 -0.56 -47.95
CA GLU A 271 1.29 0.65 -48.24
C GLU A 271 2.11 1.67 -49.05
N VAL A 272 3.37 1.91 -48.68
CA VAL A 272 4.28 2.81 -49.40
C VAL A 272 4.50 2.31 -50.83
N VAL A 273 4.69 1.00 -51.04
CA VAL A 273 4.82 0.42 -52.38
C VAL A 273 3.53 0.58 -53.18
N GLN A 274 2.36 0.35 -52.57
CA GLN A 274 1.06 0.57 -53.23
C GLN A 274 0.85 2.03 -53.63
N ARG A 275 1.11 2.98 -52.72
CA ARG A 275 1.07 4.43 -52.96
C ARG A 275 2.02 4.84 -54.07
N LYS A 276 3.27 4.36 -54.06
CA LYS A 276 4.24 4.63 -55.14
C LYS A 276 3.74 4.13 -56.49
N LYS A 277 3.12 2.94 -56.54
CA LYS A 277 2.51 2.41 -57.78
C LYS A 277 1.32 3.27 -58.23
N GLN A 278 0.46 3.71 -57.31
CA GLN A 278 -0.64 4.63 -57.64
C GLN A 278 -0.12 5.95 -58.22
N ILE A 279 0.85 6.59 -57.55
CA ILE A 279 1.50 7.81 -58.04
C ILE A 279 2.12 7.57 -59.43
N ALA A 280 2.74 6.41 -59.67
CA ALA A 280 3.31 6.09 -60.97
C ALA A 280 2.24 5.94 -62.07
N VAL A 281 1.09 5.34 -61.75
CA VAL A 281 -0.05 5.24 -62.68
C VAL A 281 -0.64 6.63 -62.94
N GLU A 282 -0.90 7.42 -61.90
CA GLU A 282 -1.39 8.80 -62.01
C GLU A 282 -0.43 9.68 -62.82
N ALA A 283 0.89 9.55 -62.60
CA ALA A 283 1.89 10.25 -63.40
C ALA A 283 1.85 9.84 -64.89
N GLN A 284 1.63 8.55 -65.18
CA GLN A 284 1.44 8.11 -66.56
C GLN A 284 0.14 8.63 -67.16
N GLU A 285 -0.95 8.73 -66.39
CA GLU A 285 -2.21 9.33 -66.82
C GLU A 285 -2.07 10.84 -67.07
N ILE A 286 -1.35 11.57 -66.21
CA ILE A 286 -1.00 12.99 -66.42
C ILE A 286 -0.21 13.15 -67.72
N LEU A 287 0.76 12.28 -68.00
CA LEU A 287 1.52 12.34 -69.25
C LEU A 287 0.66 12.03 -70.48
N ARG A 288 -0.31 11.11 -70.38
CA ARG A 288 -1.26 10.80 -71.47
C ARG A 288 -2.18 11.98 -71.73
N THR A 289 -2.76 12.54 -70.66
CA THR A 289 -3.68 13.69 -70.72
C THR A 289 -2.99 14.97 -71.17
N ASP A 290 -1.74 15.22 -70.75
CA ASP A 290 -0.94 16.35 -71.25
C ASP A 290 -0.70 16.23 -72.77
N LYS A 291 -0.37 15.03 -73.26
CA LYS A 291 -0.26 14.78 -74.71
C LYS A 291 -1.59 14.98 -75.45
N GLU A 292 -2.71 14.53 -74.87
CA GLU A 292 -4.05 14.78 -75.43
C GLU A 292 -4.36 16.29 -75.46
N LEU A 293 -4.08 17.03 -74.38
CA LEU A 293 -4.31 18.47 -74.29
C LEU A 293 -3.41 19.26 -75.23
N ILE A 294 -2.15 18.85 -75.38
CA ILE A 294 -1.22 19.41 -76.37
C ILE A 294 -1.83 19.27 -77.77
N ALA A 295 -2.31 18.08 -78.13
CA ALA A 295 -2.88 17.82 -79.45
C ALA A 295 -4.23 18.55 -79.69
N THR A 296 -5.14 18.53 -78.71
CA THR A 296 -6.51 19.03 -78.88
C THR A 296 -6.65 20.53 -78.63
N VAL A 297 -5.89 21.11 -77.71
CA VAL A 297 -6.06 22.51 -77.29
C VAL A 297 -4.87 23.36 -77.71
N ARG A 298 -3.63 22.92 -77.42
CA ARG A 298 -2.44 23.75 -77.69
C ARG A 298 -2.14 23.84 -79.18
N CYS A 299 -2.12 22.72 -79.92
CA CYS A 299 -1.87 22.74 -81.37
C CYS A 299 -2.83 23.65 -82.16
N PRO A 300 -4.17 23.60 -81.99
CA PRO A 300 -5.05 24.53 -82.70
C PRO A 300 -4.93 25.97 -82.19
N ALA A 301 -4.69 26.17 -80.89
CA ALA A 301 -4.48 27.52 -80.34
C ALA A 301 -3.17 28.14 -80.84
N GLU A 302 -2.08 27.37 -80.93
CA GLU A 302 -0.80 27.81 -81.50
C GLU A 302 -0.93 28.04 -83.01
N ALA A 303 -1.63 27.16 -83.74
CA ALA A 303 -1.92 27.37 -85.17
C ALA A 303 -2.73 28.66 -85.41
N GLU A 304 -3.74 28.92 -84.58
CA GLU A 304 -4.56 30.13 -84.66
C GLU A 304 -3.79 31.39 -84.24
N ALA A 305 -2.97 31.31 -83.18
CA ALA A 305 -2.10 32.40 -82.76
C ALA A 305 -1.07 32.76 -83.85
N HIS A 306 -0.46 31.76 -84.50
CA HIS A 306 0.42 31.97 -85.64
C HIS A 306 -0.33 32.57 -86.84
N ARG A 307 -1.56 32.13 -87.12
CA ARG A 307 -2.41 32.72 -88.17
C ARG A 307 -2.68 34.20 -87.90
N ILE A 308 -3.06 34.55 -86.67
CA ILE A 308 -3.33 35.94 -86.27
C ILE A 308 -2.03 36.77 -86.31
N GLN A 309 -0.90 36.23 -85.86
CA GLN A 309 0.40 36.92 -85.95
C GLN A 309 0.79 37.20 -87.40
N GLN A 310 0.63 36.24 -88.32
CA GLN A 310 0.91 36.44 -89.74
C GLN A 310 -0.03 37.46 -90.39
N ILE A 311 -1.31 37.45 -90.02
CA ILE A 311 -2.27 38.48 -90.48
C ILE A 311 -1.85 39.86 -89.95
N ALA A 312 -1.52 39.96 -88.66
CA ALA A 312 -1.09 41.21 -88.03
C ALA A 312 0.26 41.71 -88.56
N GLU A 313 1.21 40.82 -88.88
CA GLU A 313 2.46 41.17 -89.56
C GLU A 313 2.21 41.62 -90.99
N GLY A 314 1.32 40.95 -91.73
CA GLY A 314 0.88 41.39 -93.04
C GLY A 314 0.25 42.78 -93.02
N GLU A 315 -0.59 43.07 -92.02
CA GLU A 315 -1.18 44.40 -91.81
C GLU A 315 -0.13 45.46 -91.44
N LYS A 316 0.81 45.13 -90.54
CA LYS A 316 1.93 46.02 -90.19
C LYS A 316 2.78 46.35 -91.41
N VAL A 317 3.14 45.34 -92.21
CA VAL A 317 3.91 45.53 -93.45
C VAL A 317 3.11 46.38 -94.44
N LYS A 318 1.81 46.13 -94.59
CA LYS A 318 0.92 46.95 -95.44
C LYS A 318 0.88 48.42 -94.96
N GLN A 319 0.78 48.67 -93.67
CA GLN A 319 0.80 50.03 -93.11
C GLN A 319 2.16 50.71 -93.29
N VAL A 320 3.27 50.01 -93.09
CA VAL A 320 4.62 50.54 -93.32
C VAL A 320 4.82 50.90 -94.79
N LEU A 321 4.39 50.04 -95.73
CA LEU A 321 4.47 50.31 -97.16
C LEU A 321 3.60 51.50 -97.58
N LEU A 322 2.39 51.63 -97.03
CA LEU A 322 1.53 52.81 -97.26
C LEU A 322 2.17 54.09 -96.72
N ALA A 323 2.73 54.06 -95.50
CA ALA A 323 3.43 55.19 -94.92
C ALA A 323 4.70 55.57 -95.71
N GLN A 324 5.44 54.59 -96.23
CA GLN A 324 6.57 54.83 -97.13
C GLN A 324 6.13 55.43 -98.46
N ALA A 325 5.04 54.94 -99.06
CA ALA A 325 4.49 55.51 -100.28
C ALA A 325 3.99 56.95 -100.09
N GLU A 326 3.38 57.27 -98.93
CA GLU A 326 3.00 58.63 -98.56
C GLU A 326 4.23 59.52 -98.33
N ALA A 327 5.27 59.01 -97.66
CA ALA A 327 6.53 59.73 -97.47
C ALA A 327 7.23 60.03 -98.81
N GLU A 328 7.24 59.08 -99.75
CA GLU A 328 7.77 59.30 -101.11
C GLU A 328 6.93 60.31 -101.90
N LYS A 329 5.59 60.27 -101.76
CA LYS A 329 4.69 61.26 -102.37
C LYS A 329 4.99 62.66 -101.85
N ILE A 330 5.12 62.82 -100.53
CA ILE A 330 5.47 64.12 -99.92
C ILE A 330 6.86 64.57 -100.37
N ARG A 331 7.86 63.68 -100.43
CA ARG A 331 9.19 64.00 -100.95
C ARG A 331 9.14 64.52 -102.39
N LYS A 332 8.41 63.84 -103.29
CA LYS A 332 8.28 64.26 -104.69
C LYS A 332 7.53 65.59 -104.84
N ILE A 333 6.53 65.84 -103.99
CA ILE A 333 5.84 67.14 -103.95
C ILE A 333 6.80 68.23 -103.44
N GLY A 334 7.57 67.97 -102.38
CA GLY A 334 8.56 68.90 -101.84
C GLY A 334 9.71 69.20 -102.81
N GLU A 335 10.20 68.19 -103.54
CA GLU A 335 11.19 68.35 -104.61
C GLU A 335 10.63 69.21 -105.77
N ALA A 336 9.36 69.02 -106.14
CA ALA A 336 8.69 69.84 -107.15
C ALA A 336 8.46 71.29 -106.67
N GLU A 337 8.05 71.51 -105.43
CA GLU A 337 7.88 72.84 -104.85
C GLU A 337 9.23 73.57 -104.71
N ALA A 338 10.29 72.87 -104.30
CA ALA A 338 11.64 73.42 -104.25
C ALA A 338 12.12 73.86 -105.64
N ALA A 339 11.88 73.05 -106.69
CA ALA A 339 12.21 73.42 -108.06
C ALA A 339 11.43 74.65 -108.55
N VAL A 340 10.15 74.79 -108.17
CA VAL A 340 9.32 75.97 -108.49
C VAL A 340 9.84 77.23 -107.79
N ILE A 341 10.25 77.12 -106.52
CA ILE A 341 10.83 78.24 -105.76
C ILE A 341 12.20 78.64 -106.32
N GLU A 342 13.07 77.69 -106.67
CA GLU A 342 14.36 77.99 -107.31
C GLU A 342 14.18 78.68 -108.66
N ALA A 343 13.23 78.22 -109.48
CA ALA A 343 12.93 78.85 -110.77
C ALA A 343 12.39 80.28 -110.60
N ARG A 344 11.49 80.50 -109.62
CA ARG A 344 11.01 81.85 -109.27
C ARG A 344 12.13 82.74 -108.73
N GLY A 345 13.00 82.19 -107.88
CA GLY A 345 14.14 82.91 -107.32
C GLY A 345 15.15 83.35 -108.39
N LYS A 346 15.44 82.50 -109.37
CA LYS A 346 16.31 82.84 -110.52
C LYS A 346 15.66 83.91 -111.40
N ALA A 347 14.37 83.79 -111.71
CA ALA A 347 13.65 84.78 -112.52
C ALA A 347 13.58 86.15 -111.81
N GLU A 348 13.39 86.17 -110.49
CA GLU A 348 13.35 87.41 -109.72
C GLU A 348 14.74 88.06 -109.56
N ALA A 349 15.78 87.24 -109.42
CA ALA A 349 17.17 87.71 -109.42
C ALA A 349 17.59 88.31 -110.77
N GLU A 350 17.21 87.69 -111.89
CA GLU A 350 17.45 88.23 -113.24
C GLU A 350 16.65 89.52 -113.47
N ARG A 351 15.40 89.57 -113.02
CA ARG A 351 14.59 90.79 -113.09
C ARG A 351 15.21 91.93 -112.28
N MET A 352 15.77 91.66 -111.10
CA MET A 352 16.48 92.67 -110.31
C MET A 352 17.77 93.14 -110.97
N LYS A 353 18.55 92.24 -111.59
CA LYS A 353 19.77 92.61 -112.32
C LYS A 353 19.47 93.53 -113.51
N LEU A 354 18.45 93.19 -114.31
CA LEU A 354 17.99 94.05 -115.41
C LEU A 354 17.49 95.40 -114.91
N LYS A 355 16.79 95.43 -113.76
CA LYS A 355 16.37 96.68 -113.13
C LYS A 355 17.58 97.52 -112.71
N ALA A 356 18.60 96.90 -112.11
CA ALA A 356 19.82 97.59 -111.69
C ALA A 356 20.64 98.14 -112.87
N GLU A 357 20.73 97.39 -113.99
CA GLU A 357 21.40 97.85 -115.21
C GLU A 357 20.65 98.99 -115.91
N ALA A 358 19.31 98.95 -115.92
CA ALA A 358 18.51 100.07 -116.41
C ALA A 358 18.77 101.33 -115.57
N TYR A 359 18.84 101.23 -114.24
CA TYR A 359 19.12 102.39 -113.38
C TYR A 359 20.53 102.97 -113.54
N GLN A 360 21.53 102.18 -113.92
CA GLN A 360 22.89 102.71 -114.15
C GLN A 360 23.02 103.55 -115.43
N LYS A 361 22.22 103.29 -116.47
CA LYS A 361 22.32 104.02 -117.75
C LYS A 361 21.63 105.39 -117.75
N TYR A 362 20.76 105.67 -116.78
CA TYR A 362 20.11 106.98 -116.62
C TYR A 362 20.86 107.86 -115.62
N GLY A 363 21.97 108.45 -116.05
CA GLY A 363 22.77 109.42 -115.29
C GLY A 363 22.01 110.73 -114.99
N ASP A 364 22.16 111.21 -113.75
CA ASP A 364 21.64 112.42 -113.05
C ASP A 364 20.16 112.86 -113.21
N ALA A 365 19.47 112.55 -114.31
CA ALA A 365 18.04 112.85 -114.49
C ALA A 365 17.11 111.88 -113.74
N ALA A 366 17.52 110.63 -113.50
CA ALA A 366 16.72 109.63 -112.79
C ALA A 366 16.62 109.88 -111.28
N LYS A 367 17.61 110.55 -110.67
CA LYS A 367 17.57 110.91 -109.24
C LYS A 367 16.52 111.97 -108.96
N MET A 368 16.25 112.87 -109.90
CA MET A 368 15.17 113.86 -109.80
C MET A 368 13.78 113.21 -110.03
N ALA A 369 13.68 112.26 -110.96
CA ALA A 369 12.45 111.52 -111.21
C ALA A 369 12.06 110.59 -110.04
N LEU A 370 13.04 109.96 -109.37
CA LEU A 370 12.78 109.11 -108.20
C LEU A 370 12.26 109.92 -107.01
N VAL A 371 12.70 111.17 -106.85
CA VAL A 371 12.17 112.11 -105.84
C VAL A 371 10.75 112.55 -106.21
N LEU A 372 10.47 112.80 -107.49
CA LEU A 372 9.12 113.14 -107.99
C LEU A 372 8.11 111.99 -107.90
N ASP A 373 8.53 110.72 -108.04
CA ASP A 373 7.65 109.54 -107.93
C ASP A 373 7.47 109.05 -106.47
N ALA A 374 8.44 109.35 -105.59
CA ALA A 374 8.33 109.08 -104.15
C ALA A 374 7.45 110.10 -103.41
N LEU A 375 7.34 111.34 -103.90
CA LEU A 375 6.53 112.41 -103.31
C LEU A 375 5.05 112.01 -103.09
N PRO A 376 4.33 111.39 -104.05
CA PRO A 376 2.96 110.92 -103.84
C PRO A 376 2.83 109.84 -102.74
N ARG A 377 3.82 108.95 -102.59
CA ARG A 377 3.77 107.88 -101.56
C ARG A 377 4.01 108.43 -100.15
N ILE A 378 4.87 109.43 -100.03
CA ILE A 378 5.08 110.15 -98.77
C ILE A 378 3.83 110.99 -98.44
N ALA A 379 3.26 111.70 -99.42
CA ALA A 379 2.00 112.42 -99.25
C ALA A 379 0.84 111.50 -98.82
N ALA A 380 0.70 110.31 -99.41
CA ALA A 380 -0.32 109.34 -99.04
C ALA A 380 -0.14 108.79 -97.62
N LYS A 381 1.11 108.54 -97.17
CA LYS A 381 1.37 108.08 -95.80
C LYS A 381 1.25 109.18 -94.74
N ILE A 382 1.50 110.45 -95.10
CA ILE A 382 1.26 111.60 -94.22
C ILE A 382 -0.25 111.94 -94.14
N ALA A 383 -1.03 111.73 -95.21
CA ALA A 383 -2.48 111.97 -95.22
C ALA A 383 -3.33 110.85 -94.60
N ALA A 384 -2.79 109.62 -94.50
CA ALA A 384 -3.51 108.46 -93.98
C ALA A 384 -4.02 108.60 -92.52
N PRO A 385 -3.37 109.34 -91.60
CA PRO A 385 -3.92 109.56 -90.26
C PRO A 385 -4.89 110.75 -90.16
N LEU A 386 -4.80 111.75 -91.06
CA LEU A 386 -5.70 112.91 -91.04
C LEU A 386 -7.09 112.61 -91.62
N THR A 387 -7.21 111.61 -92.51
CA THR A 387 -8.50 111.14 -93.05
C THR A 387 -9.28 110.22 -92.10
N LYS A 388 -8.76 109.91 -90.91
CA LYS A 388 -9.41 109.00 -89.94
C LYS A 388 -9.94 109.68 -88.67
N VAL A 389 -10.03 111.02 -88.63
CA VAL A 389 -10.58 111.75 -87.48
C VAL A 389 -11.62 112.77 -87.96
N ASP A 390 -12.90 112.36 -88.04
CA ASP A 390 -14.02 113.23 -88.45
C ASP A 390 -14.86 113.77 -87.25
N GLU A 391 -14.56 113.38 -86.00
CA GLU A 391 -15.29 113.90 -84.84
C GLU A 391 -14.40 114.04 -83.61
N ILE A 392 -14.11 115.29 -83.23
CA ILE A 392 -13.43 115.69 -82.00
C ILE A 392 -14.49 116.36 -81.11
N VAL A 393 -14.96 115.66 -80.08
CA VAL A 393 -15.80 116.22 -79.01
C VAL A 393 -14.90 116.61 -77.85
N VAL A 394 -14.71 117.91 -77.67
CA VAL A 394 -14.02 118.52 -76.52
C VAL A 394 -15.09 118.87 -75.48
N LEU A 395 -15.17 118.10 -74.40
CA LEU A 395 -15.87 118.51 -73.19
C LEU A 395 -14.85 118.78 -72.08
N SER A 396 -14.65 120.06 -71.86
CA SER A 396 -13.93 120.65 -70.74
C SER A 396 -14.41 120.09 -69.40
N GLY A 397 -13.46 119.62 -68.60
CA GLY A 397 -13.70 119.09 -67.27
C GLY A 397 -12.40 118.60 -66.60
N ASP A 398 -11.39 119.48 -66.63
CA ASP A 398 -10.17 119.51 -65.81
C ASP A 398 -9.22 118.29 -65.72
N ASN A 399 -7.93 118.63 -65.85
CA ASN A 399 -6.74 117.84 -65.55
C ASN A 399 -6.36 116.65 -66.45
N SER A 400 -5.51 117.01 -67.42
CA SER A 400 -4.17 116.41 -67.60
C SER A 400 -4.12 114.89 -67.79
N LYS A 401 -4.11 114.41 -69.05
CA LYS A 401 -3.38 113.19 -69.50
C LYS A 401 -3.48 112.83 -71.00
N VAL A 402 -3.97 113.71 -71.88
CA VAL A 402 -3.86 113.50 -73.34
C VAL A 402 -2.39 113.50 -73.81
N THR A 403 -1.47 114.02 -72.99
CA THR A 403 -0.02 113.99 -73.20
C THR A 403 0.68 112.69 -72.79
N SER A 404 0.01 111.72 -72.14
CA SER A 404 0.63 110.44 -71.77
C SER A 404 0.28 109.25 -72.69
N GLU A 405 -0.80 109.32 -73.46
CA GLU A 405 -1.20 108.20 -74.34
C GLU A 405 -0.48 108.23 -75.70
N VAL A 406 -0.10 109.41 -76.21
CA VAL A 406 0.72 109.53 -77.42
C VAL A 406 2.17 109.08 -77.18
N ASN A 407 2.72 109.33 -75.99
CA ASN A 407 4.05 108.84 -75.61
C ASN A 407 4.11 107.33 -75.35
N ARG A 408 2.97 106.68 -75.04
CA ARG A 408 2.89 105.22 -74.89
C ARG A 408 2.75 104.51 -76.25
N LEU A 409 2.00 105.09 -77.20
CA LEU A 409 1.92 104.60 -78.58
C LEU A 409 3.24 104.72 -79.36
N LEU A 410 4.05 105.75 -79.07
CA LEU A 410 5.39 105.90 -79.65
C LEU A 410 6.45 104.97 -79.02
N ALA A 411 6.19 104.39 -77.85
CA ALA A 411 7.08 103.44 -77.18
C ALA A 411 6.82 101.97 -77.55
N GLU A 412 5.61 101.60 -77.98
CA GLU A 412 5.26 100.22 -78.38
C GLU A 412 5.50 99.91 -79.87
N LEU A 413 5.52 100.95 -80.72
CA LEU A 413 5.77 100.79 -82.17
C LEU A 413 7.13 100.13 -82.53
N PRO A 414 8.24 100.35 -81.81
CA PRO A 414 9.49 99.65 -82.09
C PRO A 414 9.42 98.13 -81.80
N ALA A 415 8.69 97.71 -80.77
CA ALA A 415 8.63 96.30 -80.36
C ALA A 415 7.77 95.45 -81.30
N SER A 416 6.65 95.99 -81.79
CA SER A 416 5.75 95.27 -82.70
C SER A 416 6.32 95.12 -84.12
N VAL A 417 7.15 96.08 -84.56
CA VAL A 417 7.85 96.00 -85.85
C VAL A 417 9.05 95.06 -85.77
N HIS A 418 9.72 94.98 -84.61
CA HIS A 418 10.80 94.02 -84.34
C HIS A 418 10.29 92.56 -84.34
N ALA A 419 9.12 92.31 -83.75
CA ALA A 419 8.50 90.97 -83.69
C ALA A 419 7.97 90.45 -85.05
N LEU A 420 7.66 91.34 -86.01
CA LEU A 420 7.09 90.97 -87.31
C LEU A 420 8.09 91.00 -88.48
N THR A 421 9.28 91.62 -88.32
CA THR A 421 10.26 91.76 -89.42
C THR A 421 11.70 91.36 -89.06
N GLY A 422 12.01 91.09 -87.79
CA GLY A 422 13.32 90.58 -87.35
C GLY A 422 14.52 91.51 -87.52
N VAL A 423 14.32 92.77 -87.93
CA VAL A 423 15.41 93.73 -88.17
C VAL A 423 15.31 94.92 -87.21
N ASP A 424 16.38 95.13 -86.46
CA ASP A 424 16.53 96.09 -85.36
C ASP A 424 17.13 97.40 -85.89
N LEU A 425 16.30 98.43 -86.12
CA LEU A 425 16.72 99.71 -86.72
C LEU A 425 17.58 100.59 -85.79
N SER A 426 17.78 100.16 -84.54
CA SER A 426 18.63 100.81 -83.55
C SER A 426 20.11 100.40 -83.63
N LYS A 427 20.49 99.52 -84.57
CA LYS A 427 21.85 98.96 -84.71
C LYS A 427 22.44 99.06 -86.13
N ILE A 428 22.01 100.03 -86.95
CA ILE A 428 22.67 100.36 -88.23
C ILE A 428 23.56 101.61 -88.03
N PRO A 429 24.89 101.46 -87.88
CA PRO A 429 25.81 102.56 -87.59
C PRO A 429 26.35 103.21 -88.87
N LEU A 430 25.51 103.98 -89.59
CA LEU A 430 25.98 104.88 -90.67
C LEU A 430 25.41 106.31 -90.59
N ILE A 431 24.87 106.72 -89.44
CA ILE A 431 24.55 108.12 -89.11
C ILE A 431 25.16 108.50 -87.76
N LYS A 432 26.49 108.36 -87.66
CA LYS A 432 27.30 108.88 -86.54
C LYS A 432 28.47 109.76 -87.02
N LYS A 433 28.44 110.21 -88.28
CA LYS A 433 29.59 110.90 -88.91
C LYS A 433 29.32 112.24 -89.61
N ALA A 434 28.16 112.86 -89.36
CA ALA A 434 27.91 114.27 -89.67
C ALA A 434 26.66 114.63 -88.87
N THR A 435 26.72 115.28 -87.72
CA THR A 435 27.39 116.55 -87.43
C THR A 435 27.71 116.58 -85.93
N GLY A 436 28.99 116.68 -85.59
CA GLY A 436 29.42 117.12 -84.28
C GLY A 436 29.38 118.65 -84.24
N ALA A 437 28.88 119.21 -83.15
CA ALA A 437 29.50 120.39 -82.60
C ALA A 437 30.57 119.87 -81.64
N GLN A 438 31.74 120.50 -81.59
CA GLN A 438 31.89 121.55 -80.60
C GLN A 438 32.48 122.74 -81.35
N VAL A 439 32.70 123.87 -80.69
CA VAL A 439 33.60 124.89 -81.24
C VAL A 439 34.84 124.27 -81.86
#